data_AF-A0A183VAW0-F1
#
_entry.id   AF-A0A183VAW0-F1
#
_cell.length_a   1.000
_cell.length_b   1.000
_cell.length_c   1.000
_cell.angle_alpha   90.00
_cell.angle_beta   90.00
_cell.angle_gamma   90.00
#
_symmetry.space_group_name_H-M   'P 1'
#
loop_
_entity.id
_entity.type
_entity.pdbx_description
1 polymer ?
#
loop_
_entity_poly.entity_id
_entity_poly.type
_entity_poly.pdbx_seq_one_letter_code
_entity_poly.pdbx_strand_id
1 'polypeptide(L)'
;LAQQVHPVVCRLCEPIEETDAIQIAQALGWVFTFKCIDSSAYHSHATINKDNDDLSLEFAHNFSRCRPFTFLCPYKDCGTKIEVRKTLQGEGLNVHLWLDACPQCKRSLLSYADYLTNQLCLAQMSAIREYYKKTAAMLFEQQSFFHTLFDLPNALRNCTSEQQKKLRTRKDSNEVFSIHAGMLEICNGFLARNDFNRVSLAYLFSSMRTGVTVA
;
A
#
# COMPACT_ATOMS: atom_id res chain seq x y z
N LEU A 1 -16.81 12.02 11.70
CA LEU A 1 -16.32 12.06 13.10
C LEU A 1 -15.86 10.69 13.60
N ALA A 2 -16.67 9.62 13.49
CA ALA A 2 -16.31 8.27 13.97
C ALA A 2 -15.06 7.63 13.31
N GLN A 3 -14.76 7.95 12.04
CA GLN A 3 -13.57 7.44 11.32
C GLN A 3 -12.23 7.95 11.86
N GLN A 4 -12.23 9.03 12.65
CA GLN A 4 -11.00 9.58 13.24
C GLN A 4 -10.81 9.16 14.71
N VAL A 5 -11.89 8.76 15.38
CA VAL A 5 -11.88 8.52 16.83
C VAL A 5 -11.73 7.02 17.14
N HIS A 6 -12.31 6.12 16.34
CA HIS A 6 -12.33 4.68 16.63
C HIS A 6 -10.93 4.03 16.75
N PRO A 7 -9.95 4.27 15.86
CA PRO A 7 -8.63 3.66 15.99
C PRO A 7 -7.79 4.25 17.14
N VAL A 8 -8.17 5.43 17.64
CA VAL A 8 -7.51 6.10 18.76
C VAL A 8 -8.11 5.62 20.08
N VAL A 9 -9.43 5.46 20.14
CA VAL A 9 -10.15 4.93 21.31
C VAL A 9 -9.82 3.46 21.55
N CYS A 10 -9.73 2.62 20.51
CA CYS A 10 -9.31 1.21 20.68
C CYS A 10 -7.90 1.07 21.27
N ARG A 11 -6.97 1.96 20.90
CA ARG A 11 -5.60 1.98 21.45
C ARG A 11 -5.51 2.54 22.88
N LEU A 12 -6.42 3.42 23.26
CA LEU A 12 -6.49 4.00 24.62
C LEU A 12 -7.23 3.09 25.61
N CYS A 13 -8.17 2.27 25.14
CA CYS A 13 -8.96 1.33 25.95
C CYS A 13 -8.33 -0.07 26.03
N GLU A 14 -7.26 -0.33 25.29
CA GLU A 14 -6.50 -1.58 25.30
C GLU A 14 -5.94 -2.02 26.68
N PRO A 15 -5.70 -1.12 27.68
CA PRO A 15 -5.30 -1.55 29.02
C PRO A 15 -6.47 -1.66 30.03
N ILE A 16 -7.73 -1.77 29.59
CA ILE A 16 -8.88 -1.95 30.52
C ILE A 16 -9.56 -3.29 30.19
N GLU A 17 -9.34 -4.29 31.05
CA GLU A 17 -9.71 -5.70 30.87
C GLU A 17 -11.22 -6.00 30.69
N GLU A 18 -12.09 -4.97 30.71
CA GLU A 18 -13.55 -5.14 30.69
C GLU A 18 -14.28 -4.38 29.56
N THR A 19 -13.58 -3.83 28.57
CA THR A 19 -14.25 -3.12 27.44
C THR A 19 -14.18 -3.89 26.12
N ASP A 20 -15.31 -4.49 25.74
CA ASP A 20 -15.49 -5.18 24.46
C ASP A 20 -15.65 -4.18 23.31
N ALA A 21 -14.77 -4.27 22.30
CA ALA A 21 -14.77 -3.44 21.09
C ALA A 21 -16.13 -3.43 20.36
N ILE A 22 -16.96 -4.45 20.58
CA ILE A 22 -18.31 -4.56 20.03
C ILE A 22 -19.25 -3.50 20.60
N GLN A 23 -19.15 -3.17 21.90
CA GLN A 23 -20.02 -2.18 22.54
C GLN A 23 -19.68 -0.75 22.10
N ILE A 24 -18.38 -0.48 21.87
CA ILE A 24 -17.91 0.80 21.30
C ILE A 24 -18.42 0.98 19.86
N ALA A 25 -18.40 -0.09 19.05
CA ALA A 25 -18.90 -0.06 17.68
C ALA A 25 -20.43 0.12 17.60
N GLN A 26 -21.19 -0.42 18.57
CA GLN A 26 -22.64 -0.25 18.69
C GLN A 26 -23.03 1.18 19.07
N ALA A 27 -22.32 1.80 20.03
CA ALA A 27 -22.58 3.17 20.46
C ALA A 27 -22.32 4.22 19.37
N LEU A 28 -21.45 3.91 18.40
CA LEU A 28 -21.08 4.81 17.30
C LEU A 28 -21.98 4.68 16.05
N GLY A 29 -22.96 3.77 16.05
CA GLY A 29 -23.97 3.64 15.00
C GLY A 29 -23.54 2.88 13.73
N TRP A 30 -22.56 1.98 13.81
CA TRP A 30 -21.98 1.27 12.64
C TRP A 30 -22.47 -0.18 12.48
N VAL A 31 -23.79 -0.41 12.49
CA VAL A 31 -24.35 -1.78 12.41
C VAL A 31 -24.10 -2.46 11.04
N PHE A 32 -23.74 -1.74 9.98
CA PHE A 32 -23.61 -2.35 8.64
C PHE A 32 -22.20 -2.85 8.25
N THR A 33 -21.17 -2.62 9.08
CA THR A 33 -19.75 -2.78 8.67
C THR A 33 -19.04 -4.00 9.24
N PHE A 34 -19.77 -4.94 9.87
CA PHE A 34 -19.18 -6.17 10.41
C PHE A 34 -19.60 -7.45 9.70
N LYS A 35 -20.54 -7.42 8.75
CA LYS A 35 -20.95 -8.63 8.03
C LYS A 35 -19.95 -9.10 6.95
N CYS A 36 -18.89 -8.33 6.68
CA CYS A 36 -17.91 -8.66 5.62
C CYS A 36 -16.46 -8.71 6.11
N ILE A 37 -16.23 -8.66 7.42
CA ILE A 37 -14.93 -8.90 8.03
C ILE A 37 -15.07 -10.22 8.77
N ASP A 38 -14.87 -11.31 8.04
CA ASP A 38 -14.70 -12.61 8.66
C ASP A 38 -13.61 -12.51 9.72
N SER A 39 -13.95 -12.99 10.92
CA SER A 39 -13.22 -12.99 12.18
C SER A 39 -11.82 -13.65 12.12
N SER A 40 -11.31 -14.02 10.95
CA SER A 40 -10.00 -14.68 10.77
C SER A 40 -8.89 -13.74 10.27
N ALA A 41 -9.20 -12.53 9.79
CA ALA A 41 -8.19 -11.60 9.28
C ALA A 41 -7.44 -10.83 10.38
N TYR A 42 -7.96 -10.85 11.63
CA TYR A 42 -7.34 -10.21 12.79
C TYR A 42 -6.40 -11.14 13.59
N HIS A 43 -6.21 -12.39 13.16
CA HIS A 43 -5.43 -13.38 13.93
C HIS A 43 -4.21 -14.00 13.23
N SER A 44 -3.77 -13.48 12.09
CA SER A 44 -2.58 -14.03 11.44
C SER A 44 -1.29 -13.33 11.89
N HIS A 45 -0.68 -13.91 12.93
CA HIS A 45 0.75 -13.98 13.28
C HIS A 45 1.53 -12.66 13.52
N ALA A 46 1.42 -12.12 14.74
CA ALA A 46 2.51 -11.37 15.35
C ALA A 46 3.63 -12.35 15.74
N THR A 47 4.67 -12.46 14.91
CA THR A 47 5.92 -13.11 15.33
C THR A 47 6.69 -12.12 16.19
N ILE A 48 6.69 -12.35 17.50
CA ILE A 48 7.47 -11.55 18.46
C ILE A 48 8.93 -11.97 18.31
N ASN A 49 9.74 -11.17 17.61
CA ASN A 49 11.20 -11.26 17.71
C ASN A 49 11.60 -10.69 19.08
N LYS A 50 12.01 -11.55 20.01
CA LYS A 50 12.29 -11.21 21.41
C LYS A 50 13.63 -10.51 21.67
N ASP A 51 14.42 -10.20 20.65
CA ASP A 51 15.84 -9.84 20.86
C ASP A 51 16.23 -8.38 20.57
N ASN A 52 15.30 -7.48 20.25
CA ASN A 52 15.60 -6.04 20.20
C ASN A 52 14.38 -5.21 20.61
N ASP A 53 14.61 -4.18 21.43
CA ASP A 53 13.64 -3.14 21.85
C ASP A 53 13.17 -2.25 20.68
N ASP A 54 13.01 -2.80 19.48
CA ASP A 54 12.42 -2.13 18.34
C ASP A 54 11.13 -2.87 17.96
N LEU A 55 10.00 -2.30 18.36
CA LEU A 55 8.66 -2.81 18.07
C LEU A 55 8.31 -2.54 16.59
N SER A 56 9.06 -3.15 15.66
CA SER A 56 8.79 -3.11 14.23
C SER A 56 7.58 -4.01 13.92
N LEU A 57 6.38 -3.45 14.08
CA LEU A 57 5.13 -4.08 13.64
C LEU A 57 5.09 -4.11 12.10
N GLU A 58 5.58 -5.19 11.50
CA GLU A 58 5.38 -5.46 10.07
C GLU A 58 3.91 -5.84 9.82
N PHE A 59 3.06 -4.84 9.62
CA PHE A 59 1.71 -5.07 9.10
C PHE A 59 1.81 -5.49 7.64
N ALA A 60 1.71 -6.79 7.36
CA ALA A 60 1.54 -7.29 6.01
C ALA A 60 0.19 -6.81 5.45
N HIS A 61 0.20 -5.71 4.70
CA HIS A 61 -1.01 -5.17 4.08
C HIS A 61 -1.60 -6.18 3.07
N ASN A 62 -2.85 -6.57 3.28
CA ASN A 62 -3.57 -7.43 2.34
C ASN A 62 -4.16 -6.61 1.19
N PHE A 63 -3.48 -6.61 0.04
CA PHE A 63 -3.94 -5.91 -1.17
C PHE A 63 -4.77 -6.79 -2.13
N SER A 64 -5.34 -7.91 -1.66
CA SER A 64 -6.13 -8.83 -2.52
C SER A 64 -7.29 -8.15 -3.25
N ARG A 65 -7.92 -7.16 -2.62
CA ARG A 65 -9.05 -6.39 -3.17
C ARG A 65 -8.60 -5.21 -4.05
N CYS A 66 -7.31 -4.88 -4.04
CA CYS A 66 -6.77 -3.82 -4.89
C CYS A 66 -6.67 -4.29 -6.35
N ARG A 67 -6.89 -3.35 -7.25
CA ARG A 67 -6.77 -3.55 -8.68
C ARG A 67 -5.31 -3.56 -9.10
N PRO A 68 -4.91 -4.45 -10.02
CA PRO A 68 -3.55 -4.50 -10.51
C PRO A 68 -3.22 -3.25 -11.33
N PHE A 69 -1.94 -2.90 -11.38
CA PHE A 69 -1.48 -1.90 -12.35
C PHE A 69 -1.61 -2.50 -13.75
N THR A 70 -2.36 -1.85 -14.62
CA THR A 70 -2.79 -2.41 -15.90
C THR A 70 -2.49 -1.45 -17.04
N PHE A 71 -1.89 -1.95 -18.12
CA PHE A 71 -1.59 -1.18 -19.32
C PHE A 71 -1.54 -2.09 -20.56
N LEU A 72 -1.53 -1.48 -21.75
CA LEU A 72 -1.34 -2.21 -23.01
C LEU A 72 0.14 -2.23 -23.37
N CYS A 73 0.60 -3.36 -23.91
CA CYS A 73 1.95 -3.46 -24.46
C CYS A 73 2.17 -2.35 -25.51
N PRO A 74 3.23 -1.53 -25.38
CA PRO A 74 3.42 -0.36 -26.24
C PRO A 74 3.82 -0.71 -27.68
N TYR A 75 4.24 -1.96 -27.91
CA TYR A 75 4.56 -2.45 -29.24
C TYR A 75 3.28 -2.66 -30.06
N LYS A 76 3.21 -2.01 -31.22
CA LYS A 76 2.04 -1.98 -32.11
C LYS A 76 1.53 -3.38 -32.52
N ASP A 77 2.44 -4.33 -32.71
CA ASP A 77 2.08 -5.70 -33.15
C ASP A 77 1.64 -6.61 -31.99
N CYS A 78 1.80 -6.16 -30.74
CA CYS A 78 1.49 -6.97 -29.57
C CYS A 78 0.16 -6.55 -28.94
N GLY A 79 0.03 -5.28 -28.56
CA GLY A 79 -1.19 -4.71 -27.95
C GLY A 79 -1.73 -5.44 -26.70
N THR A 80 -0.99 -6.40 -26.15
CA THR A 80 -1.48 -7.28 -25.08
C THR A 80 -1.68 -6.49 -23.80
N LYS A 81 -2.80 -6.72 -23.11
CA LYS A 81 -3.07 -6.19 -21.77
C LYS A 81 -2.17 -6.88 -20.74
N ILE A 82 -1.37 -6.10 -20.01
CA ILE A 82 -0.45 -6.56 -18.97
C ILE A 82 -1.02 -6.14 -17.63
N GLU A 83 -1.05 -7.06 -16.67
CA GLU A 83 -1.51 -6.83 -15.29
C GLU A 83 -0.37 -7.12 -14.32
N VAL A 84 0.00 -6.10 -13.55
CA VAL A 84 1.13 -6.15 -12.63
C VAL A 84 0.62 -6.09 -11.19
N ARG A 85 0.93 -7.13 -10.42
CA ARG A 85 0.61 -7.23 -8.98
C ARG A 85 1.82 -7.30 -8.06
N LYS A 86 2.97 -7.67 -8.59
CA LYS A 86 4.23 -7.82 -7.84
C LYS A 86 5.35 -7.13 -8.60
N THR A 87 6.23 -6.48 -7.85
CA THR A 87 7.45 -5.83 -8.36
C THR A 87 8.36 -6.86 -9.02
N LEU A 88 8.53 -8.00 -8.33
CA LEU A 88 9.36 -9.11 -8.75
C LEU A 88 8.48 -10.31 -9.08
N GLN A 89 8.82 -10.96 -10.18
CA GLN A 89 8.11 -12.09 -10.78
C GLN A 89 9.05 -13.27 -10.96
N GLY A 90 8.49 -14.48 -11.00
CA GLY A 90 9.26 -15.73 -11.07
C GLY A 90 9.57 -16.32 -9.70
N GLU A 91 10.22 -17.49 -9.73
CA GLU A 91 10.52 -18.30 -8.55
C GLU A 91 12.01 -18.68 -8.51
N GLY A 92 12.53 -18.90 -7.30
CA GLY A 92 13.92 -19.29 -7.07
C GLY A 92 14.91 -18.29 -7.66
N LEU A 93 15.84 -18.75 -8.49
CA LEU A 93 16.84 -17.90 -9.13
C LEU A 93 16.35 -17.23 -10.43
N ASN A 94 15.17 -17.59 -10.93
CA ASN A 94 14.58 -17.03 -12.16
C ASN A 94 13.71 -15.80 -11.90
N VAL A 95 14.08 -15.02 -10.88
CA VAL A 95 13.43 -13.75 -10.58
C VAL A 95 13.77 -12.71 -11.63
N HIS A 96 12.75 -11.99 -12.08
CA HIS A 96 12.79 -10.90 -13.04
C HIS A 96 11.80 -9.81 -12.61
N LEU A 97 11.96 -8.60 -13.14
CA LEU A 97 11.05 -7.50 -12.89
C LEU A 97 9.90 -7.50 -13.89
N TRP A 98 8.76 -6.95 -13.49
CA TRP A 98 7.58 -6.80 -14.36
C TRP A 98 7.85 -5.98 -15.65
N LEU A 99 8.89 -5.15 -15.62
CA LEU A 99 9.31 -4.28 -16.72
C LEU A 99 10.40 -4.89 -17.63
N ASP A 100 10.93 -6.06 -17.28
CA ASP A 100 12.03 -6.69 -18.03
C ASP A 100 11.60 -7.08 -19.44
N ALA A 101 10.39 -7.63 -19.59
CA ALA A 101 9.85 -8.02 -20.88
C ALA A 101 8.33 -8.14 -20.85
N CYS A 102 7.70 -7.89 -22.00
CA CYS A 102 6.31 -8.23 -22.21
C CYS A 102 6.11 -9.75 -22.09
N PRO A 103 5.09 -10.24 -21.36
CA PRO A 103 4.84 -11.67 -21.21
C PRO A 103 4.53 -12.38 -22.53
N GLN A 104 3.96 -11.68 -23.52
CA GLN A 104 3.62 -12.22 -24.84
C GLN A 104 4.78 -12.07 -25.84
N CYS A 105 5.14 -10.84 -26.22
CA CYS A 105 6.13 -10.63 -27.28
C CYS A 105 7.60 -10.70 -26.82
N LYS A 106 7.85 -10.88 -25.51
CA LYS A 106 9.19 -10.99 -24.88
C LYS A 106 10.13 -9.79 -25.13
N ARG A 107 9.63 -8.70 -25.70
CA ARG A 107 10.39 -7.45 -25.91
C ARG A 107 10.44 -6.64 -24.63
N SER A 108 11.55 -5.96 -24.40
CA SER A 108 11.79 -5.13 -23.21
C SER A 108 10.78 -3.98 -23.09
N LEU A 109 10.32 -3.70 -21.86
CA LEU A 109 9.44 -2.57 -21.57
C LEU A 109 10.20 -1.37 -21.02
N LEU A 110 11.48 -1.53 -20.65
CA LEU A 110 12.35 -0.49 -20.09
C LEU A 110 12.36 0.80 -20.91
N SER A 111 12.48 0.68 -22.24
CA SER A 111 12.55 1.82 -23.16
C SER A 111 11.26 2.65 -23.24
N TYR A 112 10.18 2.21 -22.60
CA TYR A 112 8.89 2.89 -22.57
C TYR A 112 8.56 3.48 -21.19
N ALA A 113 9.58 3.84 -20.40
CA ALA A 113 9.45 4.41 -19.07
C ALA A 113 8.45 5.58 -18.99
N ASP A 114 8.50 6.53 -19.93
CA ASP A 114 7.59 7.68 -19.97
C ASP A 114 6.13 7.26 -20.19
N TYR A 115 5.92 6.30 -21.11
CA TYR A 115 4.59 5.74 -21.35
C TYR A 115 4.05 5.04 -20.10
N LEU A 116 4.87 4.21 -19.44
CA LEU A 116 4.47 3.50 -18.21
C LEU A 116 4.18 4.47 -17.07
N THR A 117 4.97 5.52 -16.96
CA THR A 117 4.78 6.62 -16.00
C THR A 117 3.44 7.33 -16.23
N ASN A 118 3.12 7.64 -17.49
CA ASN A 118 1.82 8.21 -17.86
C ASN A 118 0.67 7.24 -17.54
N GLN A 119 0.83 5.94 -17.78
CA GLN A 119 -0.17 4.94 -17.40
C GLN A 119 -0.40 4.88 -15.90
N LEU A 120 0.66 5.00 -15.08
CA LEU A 120 0.54 5.08 -13.63
C LEU A 120 -0.25 6.32 -13.19
N CYS A 121 0.06 7.49 -13.75
CA CYS A 121 -0.70 8.71 -13.48
C CYS A 121 -2.18 8.54 -13.82
N LEU A 122 -2.51 7.94 -14.97
CA LEU A 122 -3.89 7.66 -15.37
C LEU A 122 -4.58 6.66 -14.41
N ALA A 123 -3.87 5.61 -13.98
CA ALA A 123 -4.39 4.64 -13.01
C ALA A 123 -4.69 5.28 -11.65
N GLN A 124 -3.78 6.14 -11.16
CA GLN A 124 -3.96 6.92 -9.94
C GLN A 124 -5.17 7.86 -10.04
N MET A 125 -5.28 8.61 -11.13
CA MET A 125 -6.42 9.49 -11.38
C MET A 125 -7.74 8.72 -11.49
N SER A 126 -7.73 7.53 -12.09
CA SER A 126 -8.90 6.66 -12.15
C SER A 126 -9.32 6.17 -10.77
N ALA A 127 -8.36 5.81 -9.90
CA ALA A 127 -8.65 5.42 -8.53
C ALA A 127 -9.31 6.57 -7.74
N ILE A 128 -8.80 7.80 -7.89
CA ILE A 128 -9.37 9.00 -7.28
C ILE A 128 -10.77 9.30 -7.82
N ARG A 129 -11.01 9.16 -9.12
CA ARG A 129 -12.36 9.34 -9.69
C ARG A 129 -13.36 8.34 -9.14
N GLU A 130 -12.91 7.12 -8.85
CA GLU A 130 -13.76 6.09 -8.26
C GLU A 130 -13.97 6.27 -6.76
N TYR A 131 -13.03 6.91 -6.06
CA TYR A 131 -13.24 7.32 -4.66
C TYR A 131 -14.52 8.13 -4.50
N TYR A 132 -14.82 9.05 -5.42
CA TYR A 132 -16.09 9.80 -5.39
C TYR A 132 -17.35 8.93 -5.54
N LYS A 133 -17.19 7.63 -5.83
CA LYS A 133 -18.25 6.62 -5.89
C LYS A 133 -18.18 5.59 -4.76
N LYS A 134 -17.14 5.61 -3.93
CA LYS A 134 -16.80 4.59 -2.91
C LYS A 134 -16.26 5.24 -1.62
N THR A 135 -15.59 4.48 -0.77
CA THR A 135 -15.05 4.95 0.50
C THR A 135 -13.59 5.39 0.40
N ALA A 136 -13.22 6.30 1.29
CA ALA A 136 -11.86 6.79 1.52
C ALA A 136 -10.83 5.69 1.76
N ALA A 137 -11.20 4.68 2.57
CA ALA A 137 -10.32 3.58 2.92
C ALA A 137 -9.88 2.79 1.68
N MET A 138 -10.81 2.53 0.74
CA MET A 138 -10.49 1.80 -0.50
C MET A 138 -9.54 2.57 -1.40
N LEU A 139 -9.63 3.91 -1.42
CA LEU A 139 -8.69 4.74 -2.17
C LEU A 139 -7.29 4.65 -1.57
N PHE A 140 -7.19 4.80 -0.24
CA PHE A 140 -5.92 4.71 0.46
C PHE A 140 -5.26 3.34 0.28
N GLU A 141 -6.02 2.26 0.42
CA GLU A 141 -5.53 0.89 0.16
C GLU A 141 -4.99 0.75 -1.27
N GLN A 142 -5.74 1.22 -2.27
CA GLN A 142 -5.34 1.14 -3.68
C GLN A 142 -4.05 1.93 -3.97
N GLN A 143 -3.89 3.11 -3.38
CA GLN A 143 -2.71 3.95 -3.58
C GLN A 143 -1.49 3.42 -2.82
N SER A 144 -1.72 2.84 -1.63
CA SER A 144 -0.70 2.13 -0.86
C SER A 144 -0.23 0.88 -1.61
N PHE A 145 -1.14 0.15 -2.23
CA PHE A 145 -0.79 -0.97 -3.11
C PHE A 145 0.13 -0.51 -4.25
N PHE A 146 -0.22 0.55 -4.98
CA PHE A 146 0.65 1.09 -6.03
C PHE A 146 2.01 1.54 -5.48
N HIS A 147 2.06 2.21 -4.34
CA HIS A 147 3.33 2.57 -3.68
C HIS A 147 4.20 1.33 -3.44
N THR A 148 3.66 0.29 -2.79
CA THR A 148 4.41 -0.95 -2.52
C THR A 148 4.85 -1.67 -3.80
N LEU A 149 4.09 -1.55 -4.88
CA LEU A 149 4.43 -2.17 -6.16
C LEU A 149 5.68 -1.54 -6.81
N PHE A 150 5.88 -0.24 -6.63
CA PHE A 150 7.01 0.48 -7.24
C PHE A 150 8.19 0.68 -6.28
N ASP A 151 8.03 0.39 -4.99
CA ASP A 151 9.11 0.39 -3.99
C ASP A 151 10.07 -0.81 -4.17
N LEU A 152 10.93 -0.68 -5.18
CA LEU A 152 11.94 -1.66 -5.51
C LEU A 152 12.95 -1.91 -4.38
N PRO A 153 13.48 -0.88 -3.67
CA PRO A 153 14.36 -1.10 -2.53
C PRO A 153 13.73 -2.01 -1.46
N ASN A 154 12.47 -1.76 -1.11
CA ASN A 154 11.77 -2.59 -0.12
C ASN A 154 11.48 -4.00 -0.67
N ALA A 155 11.08 -4.13 -1.93
CA ALA A 155 10.89 -5.44 -2.57
C ALA A 155 12.18 -6.28 -2.58
N LEU A 156 13.35 -5.65 -2.77
CA LEU A 156 14.63 -6.32 -2.75
C LEU A 156 15.05 -6.75 -1.35
N ARG A 157 14.71 -5.99 -0.30
CA ARG A 157 14.99 -6.39 1.10
C ARG A 157 14.32 -7.72 1.46
N ASN A 158 13.17 -7.99 0.84
CA ASN A 158 12.40 -9.23 1.04
C ASN A 158 12.90 -10.41 0.17
N CYS A 159 13.93 -10.21 -0.65
CA CYS A 159 14.52 -11.25 -1.50
C CYS A 159 15.75 -11.90 -0.86
N THR A 160 16.12 -13.09 -1.33
CA THR A 160 17.36 -13.75 -0.89
C THR A 160 18.60 -12.99 -1.36
N SER A 161 19.72 -13.15 -0.65
CA SER A 161 20.99 -12.48 -0.97
C SER A 161 21.46 -12.77 -2.40
N GLU A 162 21.20 -13.97 -2.94
CA GLU A 162 21.53 -14.35 -4.31
C GLU A 162 20.66 -13.62 -5.34
N GLN A 163 19.35 -13.53 -5.12
CA GLN A 163 18.42 -12.78 -5.98
C GLN A 163 18.78 -11.29 -6.00
N GLN A 164 19.08 -10.71 -4.82
CA GLN A 164 19.49 -9.32 -4.70
C GLN A 164 20.78 -9.05 -5.48
N LYS A 165 21.80 -9.92 -5.32
CA LYS A 165 23.07 -9.78 -6.06
C LYS A 165 22.83 -9.86 -7.56
N LYS A 166 22.04 -10.84 -8.04
CA LYS A 166 21.71 -11.00 -9.45
C LYS A 166 21.02 -9.77 -10.03
N LEU A 167 20.06 -9.17 -9.31
CA LEU A 167 19.33 -7.99 -9.79
C LEU A 167 20.20 -6.73 -9.79
N ARG A 168 21.07 -6.56 -8.79
CA ARG A 168 21.96 -5.40 -8.67
C ARG A 168 23.11 -5.39 -9.67
N THR A 169 23.61 -6.56 -10.08
CA THR A 169 24.75 -6.67 -11.02
C THR A 169 24.34 -6.57 -12.49
N ARG A 170 23.06 -6.37 -12.79
CA ARG A 170 22.59 -6.24 -14.18
C ARG A 170 23.10 -4.93 -14.80
N LYS A 171 23.33 -4.95 -16.12
CA LYS A 171 23.80 -3.79 -16.88
C LYS A 171 22.81 -2.62 -16.86
N ASP A 172 21.52 -2.94 -16.85
CA ASP A 172 20.38 -2.02 -16.84
C ASP A 172 19.93 -1.65 -15.42
N SER A 173 20.63 -2.11 -14.37
CA SER A 173 20.26 -1.92 -12.96
C SER A 173 19.98 -0.43 -12.65
N ASN A 174 20.87 0.48 -13.01
CA ASN A 174 20.70 1.91 -12.71
C ASN A 174 19.43 2.51 -13.36
N GLU A 175 19.13 2.12 -14.59
CA GLU A 175 17.94 2.57 -15.32
C GLU A 175 16.66 2.03 -14.65
N VAL A 176 16.66 0.74 -14.31
CA VAL A 176 15.57 0.08 -13.56
C VAL A 176 15.28 0.81 -12.25
N PHE A 177 16.32 1.06 -11.44
CA PHE A 177 16.16 1.73 -10.14
C PHE A 177 15.65 3.16 -10.32
N SER A 178 16.13 3.88 -11.35
CA SER A 178 15.68 5.24 -11.65
C SER A 178 14.20 5.28 -12.05
N ILE A 179 13.76 4.37 -12.92
CA ILE A 179 12.35 4.26 -13.33
C ILE A 179 11.46 3.95 -12.12
N HIS A 180 11.84 2.97 -11.31
CA HIS A 180 11.11 2.62 -10.09
C HIS A 180 11.03 3.79 -9.11
N ALA A 181 12.14 4.51 -8.89
CA ALA A 181 12.16 5.68 -8.02
C ALA A 181 11.25 6.80 -8.54
N GLY A 182 11.23 7.07 -9.86
CA GLY A 182 10.33 8.06 -10.45
C GLY A 182 8.85 7.68 -10.30
N MET A 183 8.51 6.41 -10.54
CA MET A 183 7.13 5.91 -10.35
C MET A 183 6.71 5.92 -8.87
N LEU A 184 7.64 5.63 -7.96
CA LEU A 184 7.40 5.71 -6.52
C LEU A 184 7.13 7.15 -6.08
N GLU A 185 7.88 8.11 -6.59
CA GLU A 185 7.69 9.53 -6.25
C GLU A 185 6.34 10.06 -6.72
N ILE A 186 5.85 9.59 -7.85
CA ILE A 186 4.47 9.88 -8.30
C ILE A 186 3.46 9.35 -7.28
N CYS A 187 3.65 8.10 -6.81
CA CYS A 187 2.78 7.53 -5.79
C CYS A 187 2.83 8.32 -4.48
N ASN A 188 4.02 8.76 -4.05
CA ASN A 188 4.19 9.64 -2.90
C ASN A 188 3.43 10.96 -3.07
N GLY A 189 3.54 11.58 -4.24
CA GLY A 189 2.83 12.82 -4.56
C GLY A 189 1.30 12.66 -4.46
N PHE A 190 0.75 11.52 -4.89
CA PHE A 190 -0.67 11.23 -4.75
C PHE A 190 -1.06 10.93 -3.29
N LEU A 191 -0.25 10.15 -2.56
CA LEU A 191 -0.50 9.83 -1.15
C LEU A 191 -0.41 11.07 -0.25
N ALA A 192 0.52 11.98 -0.52
CA ALA A 192 0.69 13.22 0.25
C ALA A 192 -0.49 14.19 0.09
N ARG A 193 -1.19 14.14 -1.05
CA ARG A 193 -2.41 14.92 -1.30
C ARG A 193 -3.65 14.33 -0.64
N ASN A 194 -3.58 13.10 -0.15
CA ASN A 194 -4.67 12.53 0.62
C ASN A 194 -4.62 13.05 2.05
N ASP A 195 -5.70 13.69 2.48
CA ASP A 195 -5.86 14.15 3.86
C ASP A 195 -5.89 13.00 4.88
N PHE A 196 -6.04 11.74 4.45
CA PHE A 196 -6.02 10.55 5.31
C PHE A 196 -4.67 10.30 6.00
N ASN A 197 -3.57 10.75 5.41
CA ASN A 197 -2.24 10.63 6.01
C ASN A 197 -1.93 11.74 7.02
N ARG A 198 -2.79 12.77 7.11
CA ARG A 198 -2.60 13.92 8.00
C ARG A 198 -3.53 13.80 9.21
N VAL A 199 -3.10 13.00 10.19
CA VAL A 199 -3.73 12.98 11.51
C VAL A 199 -3.22 14.17 12.31
N SER A 200 -3.99 15.27 12.36
CA SER A 200 -3.67 16.40 13.24
C SER A 200 -3.93 15.99 14.70
N LEU A 201 -2.88 15.57 15.39
CA LEU A 201 -2.94 15.28 16.82
C LEU A 201 -3.38 16.52 17.61
N ALA A 202 -2.98 17.73 17.20
CA ALA A 202 -3.44 18.96 17.84
C ALA A 202 -4.97 19.12 17.79
N TYR A 203 -5.61 18.73 16.69
CA TYR A 203 -7.07 18.76 16.53
C TYR A 203 -7.76 17.58 17.24
N LEU A 204 -7.17 16.38 17.23
CA LEU A 204 -7.70 15.22 17.97
C LEU A 204 -7.69 15.43 19.49
N PHE A 205 -6.68 16.14 19.99
CA PHE A 205 -6.49 16.40 21.41
C PHE A 205 -6.94 17.83 21.82
N SER A 206 -7.46 18.65 20.90
CA SER A 206 -7.87 20.03 21.22
C SER A 206 -9.04 20.06 22.22
N SER A 207 -9.95 19.09 22.12
CA SER A 207 -11.08 18.91 23.05
C SER A 207 -10.65 18.39 24.42
N MET A 208 -9.45 17.82 24.57
CA MET A 208 -8.87 17.45 25.86
C MET A 208 -8.13 18.61 26.54
N ARG A 209 -7.74 19.66 25.78
CA ARG A 209 -7.09 20.85 26.34
C ARG A 209 -8.07 21.83 26.97
N THR A 210 -9.36 21.78 26.63
CA THR A 210 -10.38 22.68 27.19
C THR A 210 -10.92 22.24 28.55
N GLY A 211 -10.40 21.16 29.14
CA GLY A 211 -10.84 20.62 30.43
C GLY A 211 -10.11 21.15 31.67
N VAL A 212 -9.10 22.02 31.52
CA VAL A 212 -8.33 22.57 32.65
C VAL A 212 -8.47 24.09 32.69
N THR A 213 -9.68 24.58 32.99
CA THR A 213 -9.90 25.86 33.68
C THR A 213 -11.33 25.89 34.22
N VAL A 214 -11.54 25.38 35.43
CA VAL A 214 -12.50 25.99 36.39
C VAL A 214 -12.00 25.73 37.81
N ALA A 215 -11.64 26.84 38.47
CA ALA A 215 -11.55 27.13 39.91
C ALA A 215 -10.83 26.16 40.86
#